data_AF-A0A936XND4-F1
#
_entry.id   AF-A0A936XND4-F1
#
_cell.length_a   1.000
_cell.length_b   1.000
_cell.length_c   1.000
_cell.angle_alpha   90.00
_cell.angle_beta   90.00
_cell.angle_gamma   90.00
#
_symmetry.space_group_name_H-M   'P 1'
#
loop_
_entity.id
_entity.type
_entity.pdbx_description
1 polymer ?
#
loop_
_entity_poly.entity_id
_entity_poly.type
_entity_poly.pdbx_seq_one_letter_code
_entity_poly.pdbx_strand_id
1 'polypeptide(L)'
;MNNTSPAFSTFKIMHRAMFFGQLVFLGVLFFLVYRKSVSPPLAAQDKIFQVIAIVFSALAFFAGNELFKRRLTAIKDRIDSTVKEKFEKYRSASVIQWALLEGAVLFCGICFFLVGNYAFLALAAVLALLFMMQMPDKNKMALQLGLSAADVEDL
;
A
#
# COMPACT_ATOMS: atom_id res chain seq x y z
N MET A 1 -1.24 28.64 -0.13
CA MET A 1 -1.78 28.13 -1.41
C MET A 1 -0.82 27.05 -1.90
N ASN A 2 -1.20 25.78 -1.83
CA ASN A 2 -0.30 24.68 -2.19
C ASN A 2 -0.22 24.56 -3.72
N ASN A 3 0.74 25.25 -4.34
CA ASN A 3 1.15 25.01 -5.73
C ASN A 3 1.91 23.68 -5.80
N THR A 4 1.22 22.56 -5.59
CA THR A 4 1.78 21.27 -5.98
C THR A 4 1.51 21.07 -7.46
N SER A 5 2.53 20.71 -8.22
CA SER A 5 2.36 20.42 -9.64
C SER A 5 1.26 19.39 -9.91
N PRO A 6 0.68 19.41 -11.11
CA PRO A 6 -0.35 18.45 -11.51
C PRO A 6 0.11 16.99 -11.34
N ALA A 7 1.38 16.71 -11.63
CA ALA A 7 1.97 15.37 -11.54
C ALA A 7 2.02 14.84 -10.10
N PHE A 8 2.55 15.65 -9.16
CA PHE A 8 2.63 15.26 -7.75
C PHE A 8 1.24 15.17 -7.09
N SER A 9 0.31 16.01 -7.52
CA SER A 9 -1.08 15.96 -7.07
C SER A 9 -1.76 14.65 -7.48
N THR A 10 -1.56 14.22 -8.73
CA THR A 10 -2.05 12.93 -9.24
C THR A 10 -1.48 11.76 -8.44
N PHE A 11 -0.19 11.81 -8.10
CA PHE A 11 0.46 10.77 -7.30
C PHE A 11 -0.14 10.63 -5.89
N LYS A 12 -0.44 11.74 -5.21
CA LYS A 12 -1.16 11.74 -3.92
C LYS A 12 -2.58 11.18 -4.05
N ILE A 13 -3.28 11.52 -5.13
CA ILE A 13 -4.63 11.02 -5.39
C ILE A 13 -4.62 9.50 -5.55
N MET A 14 -3.63 8.93 -6.27
CA MET A 14 -3.49 7.48 -6.42
C MET A 14 -3.34 6.76 -5.07
N HIS A 15 -2.43 7.24 -4.20
CA HIS A 15 -2.25 6.66 -2.86
C HIS A 15 -3.54 6.72 -2.04
N ARG A 16 -4.22 7.87 -2.04
CA ARG A 16 -5.49 8.05 -1.31
C ARG A 16 -6.59 7.15 -1.87
N ALA A 17 -6.71 7.03 -3.18
CA ALA A 17 -7.71 6.18 -3.82
C ALA A 17 -7.52 4.70 -3.44
N MET A 18 -6.29 4.19 -3.50
CA MET A 18 -5.96 2.83 -3.04
C MET A 18 -6.24 2.66 -1.54
N PHE A 19 -5.90 3.65 -0.72
CA PHE A 19 -6.20 3.62 0.71
C PHE A 19 -7.70 3.58 1.02
N PHE A 20 -8.50 4.43 0.38
CA PHE A 20 -9.94 4.42 0.57
C PHE A 20 -10.59 3.15 0.02
N GLY A 21 -10.09 2.61 -1.10
CA GLY A 21 -10.60 1.38 -1.71
C GLY A 21 -10.57 0.19 -0.75
N GLN A 22 -9.42 -0.06 -0.11
CA GLN A 22 -9.30 -1.13 0.88
C GLN A 22 -10.16 -0.89 2.13
N LEU A 23 -10.34 0.36 2.59
CA LEU A 23 -11.23 0.63 3.73
C LEU A 23 -12.70 0.36 3.41
N VAL A 24 -13.17 0.77 2.23
CA VAL A 24 -14.53 0.48 1.76
C VAL A 24 -14.74 -1.02 1.66
N PHE A 25 -13.78 -1.75 1.07
CA PHE A 25 -13.83 -3.20 0.97
C PHE A 25 -13.94 -3.88 2.34
N LEU A 26 -13.05 -3.52 3.29
CA LEU A 26 -13.11 -4.04 4.65
C LEU A 26 -14.43 -3.70 5.35
N GLY A 27 -14.94 -2.48 5.15
CA GLY A 27 -16.23 -2.04 5.70
C GLY A 27 -17.41 -2.86 5.18
N VAL A 28 -17.42 -3.20 3.89
CA VAL A 28 -18.44 -4.08 3.29
C VAL A 28 -18.37 -5.47 3.89
N LEU A 29 -17.17 -6.07 3.98
CA LEU A 29 -17.01 -7.41 4.58
C LEU A 29 -17.42 -7.43 6.05
N PHE A 30 -17.02 -6.41 6.82
CA PHE A 30 -17.45 -6.21 8.21
C PHE A 30 -18.97 -6.17 8.30
N PHE A 31 -19.62 -5.35 7.48
CA PHE A 31 -21.08 -5.22 7.49
C PHE A 31 -21.80 -6.54 7.20
N LEU A 32 -21.33 -7.31 6.21
CA LEU A 32 -21.92 -8.61 5.85
C LEU A 32 -21.85 -9.63 6.98
N VAL A 33 -20.69 -9.74 7.65
CA VAL A 33 -20.48 -10.67 8.76
C VAL A 33 -21.21 -10.19 10.02
N TYR A 34 -21.13 -8.91 10.34
CA TYR A 34 -21.76 -8.33 11.53
C TYR A 34 -23.28 -8.47 11.52
N ARG A 35 -23.92 -8.28 10.35
CA ARG A 35 -25.37 -8.48 10.17
C ARG A 35 -25.80 -9.95 10.19
N LYS A 36 -24.86 -10.90 10.29
CA LYS A 36 -25.08 -12.34 10.14
C LYS A 36 -25.78 -12.70 8.82
N SER A 37 -25.64 -11.84 7.80
CA SER A 37 -26.16 -12.10 6.46
C SER A 37 -25.43 -13.28 5.81
N VAL A 38 -24.23 -13.58 6.28
CA VAL A 38 -23.41 -14.72 5.87
C VAL A 38 -22.87 -15.39 7.14
N SER A 39 -23.05 -16.71 7.24
CA SER A 39 -22.35 -17.52 8.24
C SER A 39 -20.96 -17.86 7.72
N PRO A 40 -19.88 -17.60 8.47
CA PRO A 40 -18.52 -17.89 8.02
C PRO A 40 -18.35 -19.38 7.69
N PRO A 41 -18.07 -19.74 6.43
CA PRO A 41 -18.06 -21.14 5.99
C PRO A 41 -16.86 -21.94 6.51
N LEU A 42 -15.79 -21.27 6.95
CA LEU A 42 -14.51 -21.88 7.33
C LEU A 42 -14.11 -21.58 8.78
N ALA A 43 -15.10 -21.39 9.67
CA ALA A 43 -14.84 -21.07 11.07
C ALA A 43 -13.95 -22.11 11.79
N ALA A 44 -14.03 -23.40 11.41
CA ALA A 44 -13.23 -24.46 11.99
C ALA A 44 -11.73 -24.40 11.60
N GLN A 45 -11.39 -23.67 10.53
CA GLN A 45 -10.02 -23.57 10.00
C GLN A 45 -9.28 -22.33 10.51
N ASP A 46 -9.80 -21.66 11.54
CA ASP A 46 -9.30 -20.39 12.07
C ASP A 46 -7.78 -20.36 12.28
N LYS A 47 -7.23 -21.35 12.99
CA LYS A 47 -5.77 -21.41 13.27
C LYS A 47 -4.93 -21.48 11.99
N ILE A 48 -5.37 -22.24 11.00
CA ILE A 48 -4.65 -22.41 9.73
C ILE A 48 -4.66 -21.07 8.97
N PHE A 49 -5.82 -20.43 8.89
CA PHE A 49 -5.96 -19.14 8.21
C PHE A 49 -5.18 -18.02 8.92
N GLN A 50 -5.10 -18.02 10.25
CA GLN A 50 -4.28 -17.05 10.99
C GLN A 50 -2.80 -17.15 10.62
N VAL A 51 -2.25 -18.38 10.59
CA VAL A 51 -0.86 -18.60 10.19
C VAL A 51 -0.62 -18.14 8.75
N ILE A 52 -1.52 -18.50 7.82
CA ILE A 52 -1.42 -18.08 6.42
C ILE A 52 -1.48 -16.55 6.31
N ALA A 53 -2.42 -15.89 6.99
CA ALA A 53 -2.56 -14.44 6.96
C ALA A 53 -1.31 -13.72 7.48
N ILE A 54 -0.73 -14.18 8.60
CA ILE A 54 0.50 -13.60 9.14
C ILE A 54 1.67 -13.77 8.17
N VAL A 55 1.89 -14.98 7.66
CA VAL A 55 3.00 -15.28 6.74
C VAL A 55 2.83 -14.50 5.43
N PHE A 56 1.64 -14.51 4.83
CA PHE A 56 1.34 -13.78 3.61
C PHE A 56 1.54 -12.27 3.79
N SER A 57 1.07 -11.72 4.91
CA SER A 57 1.20 -10.29 5.21
C SER A 57 2.65 -9.87 5.40
N ALA A 58 3.44 -10.68 6.12
CA ALA A 58 4.87 -10.44 6.28
C ALA A 58 5.58 -10.48 4.92
N LEU A 59 5.35 -11.53 4.13
CA LEU A 59 5.94 -11.67 2.80
C LEU A 59 5.59 -10.49 1.89
N ALA A 60 4.32 -10.09 1.84
CA ALA A 60 3.87 -8.97 1.02
C ALA A 60 4.55 -7.65 1.44
N PHE A 61 4.62 -7.37 2.75
CA PHE A 61 5.29 -6.17 3.26
C PHE A 61 6.79 -6.14 2.94
N PHE A 62 7.50 -7.23 3.23
CA PHE A 62 8.94 -7.32 2.98
C PHE A 62 9.26 -7.31 1.48
N ALA A 63 8.51 -8.07 0.67
CA ALA A 63 8.69 -8.10 -0.79
C ALA A 63 8.42 -6.72 -1.41
N GLY A 64 7.39 -6.02 -0.96
CA GLY A 64 7.08 -4.66 -1.44
C GLY A 64 8.20 -3.68 -1.14
N ASN A 65 8.71 -3.69 0.09
CA ASN A 65 9.81 -2.81 0.49
C ASN A 65 11.12 -3.15 -0.24
N GLU A 66 11.43 -4.43 -0.42
CA GLU A 66 12.63 -4.88 -1.13
C GLU A 66 12.57 -4.53 -2.62
N LEU A 67 11.42 -4.76 -3.27
CA LEU A 67 11.22 -4.41 -4.67
C LEU A 67 11.29 -2.89 -4.89
N PHE A 68 10.73 -2.10 -3.98
CA PHE A 68 10.85 -0.65 -4.00
C PHE A 68 12.31 -0.21 -3.91
N LYS A 69 13.07 -0.73 -2.94
CA LYS A 69 14.50 -0.42 -2.78
C LYS A 69 15.30 -0.76 -4.04
N ARG A 70 15.11 -1.96 -4.61
CA ARG A 70 15.79 -2.37 -5.84
C ARG A 70 15.50 -1.43 -7.01
N ARG A 71 14.22 -1.06 -7.19
CA ARG A 71 13.82 -0.10 -8.23
C ARG A 71 14.41 1.29 -7.96
N LEU A 72 14.44 1.72 -6.70
CA LEU A 72 15.00 3.02 -6.32
C LEU A 72 16.49 3.11 -6.64
N THR A 73 17.27 2.07 -6.31
CA THR A 73 18.69 1.99 -6.68
C THR A 73 18.87 2.06 -8.19
N ALA A 74 18.10 1.27 -8.95
CA ALA A 74 18.14 1.29 -10.42
C ALA A 74 17.74 2.64 -11.04
N ILE A 75 16.95 3.47 -10.35
CA ILE A 75 16.61 4.83 -10.79
C ILE A 75 17.79 5.78 -10.56
N LYS A 76 18.48 5.66 -9.42
CA LYS A 76 19.63 6.50 -9.07
C LYS A 76 20.83 6.27 -9.99
N ASP A 77 21.08 5.01 -10.34
CA ASP A 77 22.25 4.61 -11.13
C ASP A 77 22.16 5.07 -12.61
N ARG A 78 21.00 5.57 -13.04
CA ARG A 78 20.84 6.14 -14.39
C ARG A 78 21.25 7.62 -14.40
N ILE A 79 22.46 7.85 -14.89
CA ILE A 79 23.10 9.17 -15.01
C ILE A 79 22.33 10.10 -15.95
N ASP A 80 21.84 9.59 -17.09
CA ASP A 80 21.22 10.42 -18.14
C ASP A 80 19.69 10.58 -18.04
N SER A 81 19.08 10.18 -16.93
CA SER A 81 17.61 10.30 -16.79
C SER A 81 17.20 11.71 -16.38
N THR A 82 16.24 12.29 -17.11
CA THR A 82 15.61 13.56 -16.72
C THR A 82 14.90 13.43 -15.37
N VAL A 83 14.74 14.56 -14.67
CA VAL A 83 14.03 14.61 -13.38
C VAL A 83 12.61 14.03 -13.50
N LYS A 84 11.91 14.36 -14.60
CA LYS A 84 10.58 13.83 -14.91
C LYS A 84 10.57 12.31 -15.09
N GLU A 85 11.56 11.73 -15.78
CA GLU A 85 11.67 10.28 -15.92
C GLU A 85 11.95 9.57 -14.60
N LYS A 86 12.81 10.16 -13.75
CA LYS A 86 13.08 9.63 -12.41
C LYS A 86 11.81 9.64 -11.56
N PHE A 87 11.03 10.73 -11.63
CA PHE A 87 9.74 10.83 -10.96
C PHE A 87 8.75 9.76 -11.43
N GLU A 88 8.58 9.56 -12.74
CA GLU A 88 7.64 8.56 -13.26
C GLU A 88 8.03 7.12 -12.85
N LYS A 89 9.32 6.81 -12.87
CA LYS A 89 9.81 5.50 -12.40
C LYS A 89 9.62 5.33 -10.89
N TYR A 90 9.86 6.38 -10.11
CA TYR A 90 9.63 6.40 -8.67
C TYR A 90 8.15 6.17 -8.35
N ARG A 91 7.26 6.91 -9.04
CA ARG A 91 5.81 6.75 -8.94
C ARG A 91 5.38 5.31 -9.22
N SER A 92 5.86 4.72 -10.31
CA SER A 92 5.58 3.31 -10.64
C SER A 92 6.07 2.36 -9.55
N ALA A 93 7.28 2.56 -9.03
CA ALA A 93 7.84 1.73 -7.96
C ALA A 93 7.01 1.83 -6.67
N SER A 94 6.57 3.03 -6.28
CA SER A 94 5.71 3.24 -5.12
C SER A 94 4.35 2.55 -5.29
N VAL A 95 3.71 2.67 -6.46
CA VAL A 95 2.41 2.00 -6.70
C VAL A 95 2.53 0.49 -6.56
N ILE A 96 3.63 -0.13 -7.02
CA ILE A 96 3.85 -1.58 -6.86
C ILE A 96 4.05 -1.96 -5.38
N GLN A 97 4.81 -1.15 -4.63
CA GLN A 97 4.97 -1.35 -3.18
C GLN A 97 3.62 -1.31 -2.46
N TRP A 98 2.82 -0.29 -2.78
CA TRP A 98 1.49 -0.09 -2.24
C TRP A 98 0.55 -1.24 -2.60
N ALA A 99 0.55 -1.70 -3.85
CA ALA A 99 -0.31 -2.79 -4.31
C ALA A 99 -0.04 -4.11 -3.58
N LEU A 100 1.23 -4.40 -3.25
CA LEU A 100 1.58 -5.59 -2.45
C LEU A 100 1.00 -5.49 -1.03
N LEU A 101 1.13 -4.33 -0.39
CA LEU A 101 0.61 -4.13 0.95
C LEU A 101 -0.93 -4.08 0.98
N GLU A 102 -1.56 -3.43 -0.01
CA GLU A 102 -3.01 -3.44 -0.21
C GLU A 102 -3.52 -4.88 -0.41
N GLY A 103 -2.84 -5.69 -1.22
CA GLY A 103 -3.16 -7.10 -1.41
C GLY A 103 -3.19 -7.88 -0.09
N ALA A 104 -2.27 -7.62 0.84
CA ALA A 104 -2.27 -8.22 2.17
C ALA A 104 -3.46 -7.75 3.03
N VAL A 105 -3.84 -6.47 2.95
CA VAL A 105 -5.02 -5.93 3.64
C VAL A 105 -6.31 -6.60 3.12
N LEU A 106 -6.47 -6.66 1.80
CA LEU A 106 -7.62 -7.30 1.16
C LEU A 106 -7.68 -8.79 1.50
N PHE A 107 -6.54 -9.49 1.50
CA PHE A 107 -6.45 -10.89 1.90
C PHE A 107 -6.90 -11.11 3.34
N CYS A 108 -6.45 -10.27 4.28
CA CYS A 108 -6.92 -10.32 5.67
C CYS A 108 -8.43 -10.10 5.77
N GLY A 109 -8.98 -9.16 5.00
CA GLY A 109 -10.43 -8.96 4.88
C GLY A 109 -11.15 -10.24 4.42
N ILE A 110 -10.64 -10.91 3.40
CA ILE A 110 -11.18 -12.17 2.90
C ILE A 110 -11.12 -13.26 3.99
N CYS A 111 -10.01 -13.39 4.72
CA CYS A 111 -9.90 -14.33 5.85
C CYS A 111 -10.93 -14.02 6.95
N PHE A 112 -11.13 -12.74 7.29
CA PHE A 112 -12.19 -12.33 8.20
C PHE A 112 -13.57 -12.78 7.70
N PHE A 113 -13.88 -12.56 6.42
CA PHE A 113 -15.17 -12.95 5.85
C PHE A 113 -15.39 -14.47 5.86
N LEU A 114 -14.35 -15.27 5.58
CA LEU A 114 -14.44 -16.72 5.52
C LEU A 114 -14.50 -17.39 6.90
N VAL A 115 -13.79 -16.85 7.89
CA VAL A 115 -13.61 -17.46 9.22
C VAL A 115 -14.47 -16.79 10.30
N GLY A 116 -14.74 -15.49 10.16
CA GLY A 116 -15.49 -14.69 11.14
C GLY A 116 -14.66 -14.20 12.33
N ASN A 117 -13.34 -14.39 12.32
CA ASN A 117 -12.46 -13.98 13.41
C ASN A 117 -11.97 -12.53 13.24
N TYR A 118 -12.26 -11.67 14.22
CA TYR A 118 -11.88 -10.26 14.22
C TYR A 118 -10.36 -10.00 14.28
N ALA A 119 -9.55 -10.99 14.66
CA ALA A 119 -8.09 -10.87 14.61
C ALA A 119 -7.58 -10.54 13.19
N PHE A 120 -8.25 -11.03 12.15
CA PHE A 120 -7.92 -10.69 10.76
C PHE A 120 -8.16 -9.22 10.45
N LEU A 121 -9.21 -8.60 10.99
CA LEU A 121 -9.45 -7.16 10.84
C LEU A 121 -8.44 -6.32 11.59
N ALA A 122 -8.01 -6.77 12.79
CA ALA A 122 -6.94 -6.11 13.52
C ALA A 122 -5.63 -6.12 12.72
N LEU A 123 -5.27 -7.26 12.12
CA LEU A 123 -4.10 -7.37 11.24
C LEU A 123 -4.25 -6.47 10.00
N ALA A 124 -5.41 -6.49 9.35
CA ALA A 124 -5.72 -5.63 8.21
C ALA A 124 -5.56 -4.14 8.57
N ALA A 125 -6.00 -3.73 9.76
CA ALA A 125 -5.86 -2.36 10.25
C ALA A 125 -4.39 -1.97 10.45
N VAL A 126 -3.57 -2.84 11.04
CA VAL A 126 -2.11 -2.61 11.19
C VAL A 126 -1.45 -2.43 9.82
N LEU A 127 -1.77 -3.28 8.85
CA LEU A 127 -1.24 -3.19 7.49
C LEU A 127 -1.73 -1.92 6.76
N ALA A 128 -2.98 -1.52 6.95
CA ALA A 128 -3.52 -0.27 6.42
C ALA A 128 -2.84 0.97 7.04
N LEU A 129 -2.48 0.93 8.32
CA LEU A 129 -1.67 1.97 8.96
C LEU A 129 -0.26 2.02 8.35
N LEU A 130 0.39 0.86 8.14
CA LEU A 130 1.67 0.80 7.44
C LEU A 130 1.57 1.37 6.02
N PHE A 131 0.47 1.12 5.31
CA PHE A 131 0.19 1.69 4.00
C PHE A 131 0.07 3.22 4.07
N MET A 132 -0.63 3.73 5.08
CA MET A 132 -0.78 5.17 5.30
C MET A 132 0.58 5.83 5.58
N MET A 133 1.47 5.19 6.34
CA MET A 133 2.84 5.69 6.58
C MET A 133 3.70 5.78 5.31
N GLN A 134 3.30 5.10 4.23
CA GLN A 134 3.97 5.17 2.92
C GLN A 134 3.43 6.30 2.03
N MET A 135 2.63 7.22 2.58
CA MET A 135 2.08 8.37 1.86
C MET A 135 3.18 9.16 1.13
N PRO A 136 2.94 9.56 -0.14
CA PRO A 136 3.92 10.30 -0.90
C PRO A 136 4.14 11.71 -0.35
N ASP A 137 5.41 12.04 -0.13
CA ASP A 137 5.86 13.34 0.37
C ASP A 137 7.00 13.87 -0.53
N LYS A 138 6.98 15.18 -0.82
CA LYS A 138 7.94 15.81 -1.74
C LYS A 138 9.37 15.73 -1.19
N ASN A 139 9.56 16.00 0.10
CA ASN A 139 10.88 16.01 0.73
C ASN A 139 11.44 14.59 0.81
N LYS A 140 10.60 13.63 1.20
CA LYS A 140 10.96 12.20 1.20
C LYS A 140 11.41 11.74 -0.18
N MET A 141 10.66 12.09 -1.23
CA MET A 141 10.99 11.74 -2.61
C MET A 141 12.31 12.38 -3.06
N ALA A 142 12.49 13.68 -2.79
CA ALA A 142 13.71 14.42 -3.14
C ALA A 142 14.96 13.76 -2.53
N LEU A 143 14.90 13.48 -1.22
CA LEU A 143 15.94 12.77 -0.50
C LEU A 143 16.18 11.36 -1.05
N GLN A 144 15.10 10.63 -1.33
CA GLN A 144 15.18 9.27 -1.85
C GLN A 144 15.70 9.21 -3.28
N LEU A 145 15.54 10.24 -4.11
CA LEU A 145 16.07 10.30 -5.47
C LEU A 145 17.41 11.05 -5.57
N GLY A 146 17.85 11.72 -4.50
CA GLY A 146 19.04 12.56 -4.51
C GLY A 146 18.88 13.83 -5.36
N LEU A 147 17.66 14.40 -5.39
CA LEU A 147 17.34 15.61 -6.16
C LEU A 147 17.51 16.87 -5.29
N SER A 148 17.86 17.99 -5.91
CA SER A 148 17.91 19.29 -5.24
C SER A 148 16.50 19.86 -5.03
N ALA A 149 16.36 20.87 -4.16
CA ALA A 149 15.06 21.53 -3.94
C ALA A 149 14.50 22.19 -5.22
N ALA A 150 15.38 22.74 -6.07
CA ALA A 150 15.00 23.37 -7.34
C ALA A 150 14.38 22.36 -8.32
N ASP A 151 14.96 21.15 -8.42
CA ASP A 151 14.45 20.07 -9.28
C ASP A 151 13.02 19.62 -8.91
N VAL A 152 12.64 19.80 -7.64
CA VAL A 152 11.35 19.37 -7.08
C VAL A 152 10.28 20.47 -7.20
N GLU A 153 10.71 21.71 -7.40
CA GLU A 153 9.85 22.88 -7.60
C GLU A 153 9.36 22.97 -9.04
N ASP A 154 10.19 22.54 -9.99
CA ASP A 154 9.88 22.42 -11.43
C ASP A 154 9.07 21.17 -11.80
N LEU A 155 8.96 20.20 -10.88
CA LEU A 155 8.16 18.97 -11.01
C LEU A 155 6.71 19.15 -10.60
#